data_AF-A0AAV6ZCG2-F1
#
_entry.id   AF-A0AAV6ZCG2-F1
#
_cell.length_a   1.000
_cell.length_b   1.000
_cell.length_c   1.000
_cell.angle_alpha   90.00
_cell.angle_beta   90.00
_cell.angle_gamma   90.00
#
_symmetry.space_group_name_H-M   'P 1'
#
loop_
_entity.id
_entity.type
_entity.pdbx_description
1 polymer ?
#
loop_
_entity_poly.entity_id
_entity_poly.type
_entity_poly.pdbx_seq_one_letter_code
_entity_poly.pdbx_strand_id
1 'polypeptide(L)'
;MSCGFVLLSSSMFLADAQLSAVDSLIDNMSLVQEDDEGIEDLFKPSKIPNPQFQRLFQCLQHKAFHPEDPLPAIERHLLEILRTPGPVETRCRAALDKVKSCFPLQESSKMKEQVTAQHVFPDA
;
A
#
# COMPACT_ATOMS: atom_id res chain seq x y z
N MET A 1 40.56 -16.18 -20.86
CA MET A 1 39.94 -17.38 -20.26
C MET A 1 38.99 -16.89 -19.17
N SER A 2 37.83 -16.38 -19.59
CA SER A 2 36.54 -17.08 -19.61
C SER A 2 36.11 -17.57 -18.22
N CYS A 3 35.51 -16.65 -17.46
CA CYS A 3 34.44 -16.94 -16.52
C CYS A 3 33.49 -15.76 -16.74
N GLY A 4 32.57 -15.86 -17.69
CA GLY A 4 31.48 -16.82 -17.66
C GLY A 4 30.26 -15.99 -17.29
N PHE A 5 29.61 -15.49 -18.33
CA PHE A 5 28.29 -14.90 -18.34
C PHE A 5 27.34 -15.74 -17.45
N VAL A 6 27.25 -15.45 -16.16
CA VAL A 6 26.22 -16.02 -15.29
C VAL A 6 24.94 -15.28 -15.61
N LEU A 7 24.32 -15.75 -16.69
CA LEU A 7 22.90 -15.70 -17.00
C LEU A 7 22.11 -14.66 -16.20
N LEU A 8 22.10 -13.43 -16.70
CA LEU A 8 21.07 -12.43 -16.41
C LEU A 8 19.73 -12.81 -17.10
N SER A 9 19.35 -14.10 -17.06
CA SER A 9 18.25 -14.70 -17.83
C SER A 9 17.36 -15.64 -17.01
N SER A 10 17.44 -15.65 -15.68
CA SER A 10 16.52 -16.41 -14.79
C SER A 10 15.48 -15.54 -14.07
N SER A 11 15.39 -14.25 -14.41
CA SER A 11 14.74 -13.20 -13.59
C SER A 11 13.23 -13.01 -13.83
N MET A 12 12.42 -14.05 -14.03
CA MET A 12 10.96 -13.85 -14.04
C MET A 12 10.08 -15.06 -13.68
N PHE A 13 10.69 -16.16 -13.23
CA PHE A 13 9.91 -17.30 -12.73
C PHE A 13 9.96 -17.33 -11.20
N LEU A 14 8.79 -17.29 -10.58
CA LEU A 14 8.62 -17.42 -9.15
C LEU A 14 8.80 -18.89 -8.75
N ALA A 15 9.47 -19.14 -7.63
CA ALA A 15 9.50 -20.47 -7.04
C ALA A 15 8.12 -20.86 -6.51
N ASP A 16 7.80 -22.15 -6.41
CA ASP A 16 6.50 -22.62 -5.88
C ASP A 16 6.18 -22.07 -4.49
N ALA A 17 7.19 -21.93 -3.63
CA ALA A 17 7.02 -21.33 -2.31
C ALA A 17 6.61 -19.85 -2.37
N GLN A 18 7.11 -19.12 -3.37
CA GLN A 18 6.77 -17.72 -3.62
C GLN A 18 5.35 -17.60 -4.20
N LEU A 19 4.98 -18.47 -5.16
CA LEU A 19 3.62 -18.54 -5.71
C LEU A 19 2.61 -18.83 -4.59
N SER A 20 2.84 -19.90 -3.82
CA SER A 20 1.99 -20.28 -2.69
C SER A 20 1.89 -19.20 -1.60
N ALA A 21 2.96 -18.41 -1.38
CA ALA A 21 2.91 -17.30 -0.43
C ALA A 21 1.96 -16.19 -0.92
N VAL A 22 1.99 -15.89 -2.22
CA VAL A 22 1.13 -14.87 -2.84
C VAL A 22 -0.32 -15.36 -2.92
N ASP A 23 -0.57 -16.62 -3.31
CA ASP A 23 -1.92 -17.19 -3.33
C ASP A 23 -2.56 -17.12 -1.95
N SER A 24 -1.82 -17.54 -0.92
CA SER A 24 -2.27 -17.41 0.47
C SER A 24 -2.55 -15.96 0.86
N LEU A 25 -1.78 -14.99 0.36
CA LEU A 25 -2.05 -13.58 0.62
C LEU A 25 -3.36 -13.12 -0.04
N ILE A 26 -3.60 -13.51 -1.30
CA ILE A 26 -4.83 -13.16 -2.03
C ILE A 26 -6.06 -13.65 -1.26
N ASP A 27 -6.08 -14.93 -0.87
CA ASP A 27 -7.20 -15.52 -0.13
C ASP A 27 -7.45 -14.79 1.20
N ASN A 28 -6.38 -14.45 1.92
CA ASN A 28 -6.50 -13.83 3.23
C ASN A 28 -6.74 -12.31 3.18
N MET A 29 -6.50 -11.65 2.04
CA MET A 29 -6.77 -10.21 1.85
C MET A 29 -8.07 -9.89 1.11
N SER A 30 -8.91 -10.89 0.78
CA SER A 30 -10.21 -10.63 0.16
C SER A 30 -11.07 -9.68 1.01
N LEU A 31 -11.56 -8.60 0.38
CA LEU A 31 -12.50 -7.65 0.99
C LEU A 31 -13.96 -8.06 0.77
N VAL A 32 -14.17 -9.20 0.13
CA VAL A 32 -15.50 -9.76 -0.14
C VAL A 32 -15.63 -11.06 0.63
N GLN A 33 -16.76 -11.22 1.32
CA GLN A 33 -17.12 -12.43 2.03
C GLN A 33 -18.38 -13.03 1.39
N GLU A 34 -18.35 -14.33 1.15
CA GLU A 34 -19.52 -15.09 0.71
C GLU A 34 -20.08 -15.85 1.92
N ASP A 35 -21.37 -15.70 2.18
CA ASP A 35 -22.13 -16.43 3.20
C ASP A 35 -23.41 -17.02 2.59
N ASP A 36 -24.20 -17.71 3.43
CA ASP A 36 -25.47 -18.32 2.99
C ASP A 36 -26.51 -17.27 2.55
N GLU A 37 -26.30 -15.99 2.88
CA GLU A 37 -27.18 -14.85 2.58
C GLU A 37 -26.74 -14.05 1.34
N GLY A 38 -25.51 -14.27 0.85
CA GLY A 38 -25.01 -13.74 -0.41
C GLY A 38 -23.55 -13.26 -0.33
N ILE A 39 -23.25 -12.22 -1.11
CA ILE A 39 -21.91 -11.64 -1.21
C ILE A 39 -21.89 -10.31 -0.45
N GLU A 40 -21.18 -10.25 0.67
CA GLU A 40 -20.96 -9.04 1.45
C GLU A 40 -19.61 -8.38 1.10
N ASP A 41 -19.66 -7.09 0.75
CA ASP A 41 -18.48 -6.23 0.65
C ASP A 41 -18.14 -5.61 2.01
N LEU A 42 -17.00 -6.01 2.58
CA LEU A 42 -16.48 -5.61 3.88
C LEU A 42 -15.91 -4.19 3.88
N PHE A 43 -15.60 -3.63 2.71
CA PHE A 43 -15.05 -2.28 2.61
C PHE A 43 -15.59 -1.57 1.37
N LYS A 44 -16.42 -0.54 1.61
CA LYS A 44 -17.20 0.17 0.57
C LYS A 44 -16.67 1.59 0.30
N PRO A 45 -15.58 1.78 -0.47
CA PRO A 45 -15.01 3.09 -0.78
C PRO A 45 -16.02 4.11 -1.32
N SER A 46 -16.99 3.66 -2.11
CA SER A 46 -18.03 4.53 -2.68
C SER A 46 -18.94 5.19 -1.64
N LYS A 47 -18.99 4.64 -0.42
CA LYS A 47 -19.74 5.19 0.71
C LYS A 47 -18.87 6.05 1.64
N ILE A 48 -17.55 6.06 1.43
CA ILE A 48 -16.62 6.87 2.22
C ILE A 48 -16.54 8.26 1.59
N PRO A 49 -16.90 9.33 2.32
CA PRO A 49 -16.78 10.69 1.80
C PRO A 49 -15.31 11.07 1.61
N ASN A 50 -15.02 11.98 0.67
CA ASN A 50 -13.65 12.44 0.43
C ASN A 50 -13.06 13.11 1.69
N PRO A 51 -12.05 12.52 2.35
CA PRO A 51 -11.52 12.98 3.64
C PRO A 51 -10.89 14.38 3.58
N GLN A 52 -10.58 14.90 2.40
CA GLN A 52 -10.05 16.24 2.22
C GLN A 52 -10.98 17.31 2.78
N PHE A 53 -12.29 17.16 2.60
CA PHE A 53 -13.26 18.16 3.08
C PHE A 53 -13.33 18.17 4.61
N GLN A 54 -13.40 17.00 5.25
CA GLN A 54 -13.41 16.88 6.71
C GLN A 54 -12.12 17.44 7.30
N ARG A 55 -10.96 17.10 6.72
CA ARG A 55 -9.68 17.63 7.17
C ARG A 55 -9.60 19.15 7.00
N LEU A 56 -10.10 19.69 5.89
CA LEU A 56 -10.14 21.13 5.67
C LEU A 56 -11.01 21.83 6.72
N PHE A 57 -12.24 21.35 6.93
CA PHE A 57 -13.15 21.94 7.90
C PHE A 57 -12.63 21.84 9.33
N GLN A 58 -11.98 20.74 9.69
CA GLN A 58 -11.28 20.59 10.97
C GLN A 58 -10.24 21.71 11.17
N CYS A 59 -9.38 21.93 10.16
CA CYS A 59 -8.35 22.97 10.23
C CYS A 59 -8.95 24.38 10.28
N LEU A 60 -9.95 24.66 9.45
CA LEU A 60 -10.63 25.97 9.42
C LEU A 60 -11.30 26.29 10.74
N GLN A 61 -12.04 25.33 11.30
CA GLN A 61 -12.70 25.47 12.60
C GLN A 61 -11.66 25.72 13.71
N HIS A 62 -10.60 24.92 13.75
CA HIS A 62 -9.55 25.09 14.76
C HIS A 62 -8.90 26.47 14.67
N LYS A 63 -8.52 26.92 13.47
CA LYS A 63 -7.91 28.24 13.26
C LYS A 63 -8.86 29.41 13.55
N ALA A 64 -10.17 29.23 13.38
CA ALA A 64 -11.15 30.25 13.70
C ALA A 64 -11.24 30.54 15.21
N PHE A 65 -11.12 29.49 16.05
CA PHE A 65 -11.17 29.62 17.51
C PHE A 65 -9.79 29.76 18.17
N HIS A 66 -8.74 29.28 17.50
CA HIS A 66 -7.36 29.25 17.99
C HIS A 66 -6.38 29.72 16.90
N PRO A 67 -6.29 31.05 16.64
CA PRO A 67 -5.48 31.58 15.54
C PRO A 67 -3.98 31.27 15.65
N GLU A 68 -3.45 31.38 16.86
CA GLU A 68 -2.02 31.23 17.18
C GLU A 68 -1.58 29.76 17.29
N ASP A 69 -2.50 28.84 17.59
CA ASP A 69 -2.18 27.42 17.74
C ASP A 69 -1.80 26.79 16.39
N PRO A 70 -0.90 25.80 16.34
CA PRO A 70 -0.59 25.09 15.10
C PRO A 70 -1.84 24.36 14.54
N LEU A 71 -1.74 23.88 13.30
CA LEU A 71 -2.80 23.04 12.75
C LEU A 71 -3.00 21.79 13.61
N PRO A 72 -4.26 21.39 13.88
CA PRO A 72 -4.52 20.23 14.70
C PRO A 72 -4.02 18.96 14.01
N ALA A 73 -3.73 17.91 14.77
CA ALA A 73 -3.48 16.58 14.21
C ALA A 73 -4.71 16.06 13.44
N ILE A 74 -4.52 15.12 12.52
CA ILE A 74 -5.64 14.48 11.82
C ILE A 74 -6.48 13.70 12.84
N GLU A 75 -7.79 13.85 12.78
CA GLU A 75 -8.69 13.14 13.70
C GLU A 75 -8.60 11.64 13.48
N ARG A 76 -8.55 10.89 14.59
CA ARG A 76 -8.39 9.44 14.57
C ARG A 76 -9.46 8.74 13.74
N HIS A 77 -10.71 9.20 13.84
CA HIS A 77 -11.81 8.60 13.10
C HIS A 77 -11.62 8.72 11.57
N LEU A 78 -11.00 9.81 11.08
CA LEU A 78 -10.69 9.98 9.65
C LEU A 78 -9.64 8.97 9.18
N LEU A 79 -8.72 8.57 10.06
CA LEU A 79 -7.75 7.52 9.77
C LEU A 79 -8.40 6.14 9.85
N GLU A 80 -9.30 5.93 10.82
CA GLU A 80 -9.97 4.64 11.05
C GLU A 80 -10.90 4.26 9.89
N ILE A 81 -11.65 5.20 9.30
CA ILE A 81 -12.50 4.92 8.13
C ILE A 81 -11.69 4.57 6.87
N LEU A 82 -10.41 4.94 6.81
CA LEU A 82 -9.52 4.66 5.68
C LEU A 82 -8.66 3.40 5.89
N ARG A 83 -8.68 2.83 7.10
CA ARG A 83 -7.88 1.65 7.43
C ARG A 83 -8.51 0.37 6.89
N THR A 84 -7.66 -0.63 6.70
CA THR A 84 -8.09 -2.00 6.42
C THR A 84 -9.05 -2.47 7.52
N PRO A 85 -10.17 -3.14 7.16
CA PRO A 85 -11.08 -3.70 8.15
C PRO A 85 -10.35 -4.67 9.11
N GLY A 86 -10.64 -4.57 10.41
CA GLY A 86 -9.98 -5.37 11.46
C GLY A 86 -9.98 -6.89 11.23
N PRO A 87 -11.08 -7.52 10.76
CA PRO A 87 -11.07 -8.95 10.43
C PRO A 87 -10.04 -9.32 9.35
N VAL A 88 -9.92 -8.47 8.32
CA VAL A 88 -8.98 -8.69 7.21
C VAL A 88 -7.54 -8.50 7.69
N GLU A 89 -7.28 -7.46 8.51
CA GLU A 89 -5.96 -7.21 9.09
C GLU A 89 -5.46 -8.39 9.95
N THR A 90 -6.36 -8.99 10.73
CA THR A 90 -6.02 -10.15 11.57
C THR A 90 -5.74 -11.39 10.71
N ARG A 91 -6.62 -11.65 9.75
CA ARG A 91 -6.55 -12.83 8.87
C ARG A 91 -5.30 -12.83 7.99
N CYS A 92 -4.91 -11.68 7.43
CA CYS A 92 -3.78 -11.61 6.49
C CYS A 92 -2.38 -11.61 7.14
N ARG A 93 -2.28 -11.48 8.47
CA ARG A 93 -1.00 -11.30 9.17
C ARG A 93 0.02 -12.40 8.84
N ALA A 94 -0.37 -13.66 8.97
CA ALA A 94 0.53 -14.79 8.71
C ALA A 94 0.96 -14.88 7.24
N ALA A 95 0.06 -14.59 6.30
CA ALA A 95 0.36 -14.58 4.88
C ALA A 95 1.35 -13.45 4.51
N LEU A 96 1.18 -12.27 5.13
CA LEU A 96 2.12 -11.15 4.98
C LEU A 96 3.52 -11.49 5.49
N ASP A 97 3.62 -12.15 6.65
CA ASP A 97 4.91 -12.58 7.19
C ASP A 97 5.60 -13.61 6.28
N LYS A 98 4.82 -14.55 5.73
CA LYS A 98 5.31 -15.52 4.74
C LYS A 98 5.85 -14.82 3.49
N VAL A 99 5.09 -13.89 2.90
CA VAL A 99 5.54 -13.10 1.74
C VAL A 99 6.81 -12.33 2.07
N LYS A 100 6.88 -11.67 3.22
CA LYS A 100 8.07 -10.93 3.66
C LYS A 100 9.32 -11.83 3.73
N SER A 101 9.17 -13.09 4.14
CA SER A 101 10.28 -14.05 4.15
C SER A 101 10.66 -14.58 2.77
N CYS A 102 9.68 -14.81 1.88
CA CYS A 102 9.90 -15.35 0.53
C CYS A 102 10.44 -14.30 -0.45
N PHE A 103 10.27 -13.01 -0.15
CA PHE A 103 10.69 -11.89 -0.97
C PHE A 103 11.53 -10.91 -0.14
N PRO A 104 12.81 -11.21 0.11
CA PRO A 104 13.69 -10.29 0.82
C PRO A 104 13.89 -9.02 -0.02
N LEU A 105 13.44 -7.89 0.52
CA LEU A 105 13.62 -6.57 -0.09
C LEU A 105 14.85 -5.88 0.52
N GLN A 106 15.64 -5.23 -0.33
CA GLN A 106 16.75 -4.38 0.09
C GLN A 106 16.51 -2.96 -0.41
N GLU A 107 16.70 -1.97 0.47
CA GLU A 107 16.68 -0.58 0.06
C GLU A 107 17.89 -0.28 -0.84
N SER A 108 17.65 0.30 -2.02
CA SER A 108 18.73 0.73 -2.89
C SER A 108 19.31 2.05 -2.41
N SER A 109 20.64 2.15 -2.28
CA SER A 109 21.35 3.35 -1.82
C SER A 109 21.27 4.55 -2.77
N LYS A 110 20.68 4.38 -3.95
CA LYS A 110 20.43 5.45 -4.92
C LYS A 110 18.97 5.35 -5.32
N MET A 111 18.13 6.27 -4.84
CA MET A 111 17.00 6.70 -5.67
C MET A 111 17.61 7.04 -7.02
N LYS A 112 17.23 6.34 -8.09
CA LYS A 112 17.59 6.78 -9.44
C LYS A 112 17.18 8.25 -9.49
N GLU A 113 18.15 9.14 -9.72
CA GLU A 113 17.84 10.52 -10.06
C GLU A 113 16.74 10.47 -11.11
N GLN A 114 15.64 11.18 -10.88
CA GLN A 114 14.68 11.42 -11.93
C GLN A 114 15.44 12.14 -13.02
N VAL A 115 15.88 11.39 -14.04
CA VAL A 115 16.47 11.96 -15.24
C VAL A 115 15.32 12.68 -15.94
N THR A 116 15.17 13.96 -15.64
CA THR A 116 14.21 14.83 -16.32
C THR A 116 14.51 14.83 -17.82
N ALA A 117 13.48 14.98 -18.65
CA ALA A 117 13.58 14.91 -20.12
C ALA A 117 14.72 15.77 -20.72
N GLN A 118 15.09 16.88 -20.06
CA GLN A 118 16.21 17.76 -20.43
C GLN A 118 17.58 17.06 -20.46
N HIS A 119 17.75 15.98 -19.69
CA HIS A 119 18.98 15.20 -19.62
C HIS A 119 18.98 14.01 -20.60
N VAL A 120 17.81 13.69 -21.18
CA VAL A 120 17.61 12.66 -22.22
C VAL A 120 17.65 13.25 -23.62
N PHE A 121 17.17 14.49 -23.78
CA PHE A 121 17.15 15.23 -25.04
C PHE A 121 17.88 16.58 -24.87
N PRO A 122 19.23 16.60 -24.98
CA PRO A 122 19.99 17.82 -24.73
C PRO A 122 19.89 18.91 -25.82
N ASP A 123 19.12 18.74 -26.90
CA ASP A 123 18.92 19.80 -27.92
C ASP A 123 17.52 19.72 -28.57
N ALA A 124 16.53 20.36 -27.96
CA ALA A 124 15.27 20.77 -28.61
C ALA A 124 15.05 22.26 -28.39
#